data_AF-A0A7X8IL58-F1
#
_entry.id   AF-A0A7X8IL58-F1
#
_cell.length_a   1.000
_cell.length_b   1.000
_cell.length_c   1.000
_cell.angle_alpha   90.00
_cell.angle_beta   90.00
_cell.angle_gamma   90.00
#
_symmetry.space_group_name_H-M   'P 1'
#
loop_
_entity.id
_entity.type
_entity.pdbx_description
1 polymer ?
#
loop_
_entity_poly.entity_id
_entity_poly.type
_entity_poly.pdbx_seq_one_letter_code
_entity_poly.pdbx_strand_id
1 'polypeptide(L)'
;DYERDEFMTKKRFVKGLGPANGINGEVELNVKRRVKTSVKWQNIIGEDYKNGKSLWLKLWVDTQWGRLENFSLGYSRTKQERLSIRKFYDPGTKANLAMTFRLGKRWYFIAKYAETYKDKDGDGQVNWLKETKHSFGAGLKYLH
;
A
#
# COMPACT_ATOMS: atom_id res chain seq x y z
N ASP A 1 29.92 -31.25 -2.55
CA ASP A 1 28.80 -31.13 -1.61
C ASP A 1 27.84 -30.07 -2.06
N TYR A 2 26.64 -30.46 -2.47
CA TYR A 2 25.55 -29.54 -2.83
C TYR A 2 24.76 -29.23 -1.55
N GLU A 3 24.85 -28.00 -1.06
CA GLU A 3 23.91 -27.47 -0.06
C GLU A 3 22.50 -27.58 -0.64
N ARG A 4 21.67 -28.44 -0.04
CA ARG A 4 20.24 -28.48 -0.36
C ARG A 4 19.62 -27.24 0.28
N ASP A 5 19.25 -26.28 -0.55
CA ASP A 5 18.31 -25.23 -0.15
C ASP A 5 17.03 -25.92 0.35
N GLU A 6 16.83 -25.94 1.67
CA GLU A 6 15.60 -26.46 2.26
C GLU A 6 14.44 -25.58 1.76
N PHE A 7 13.56 -26.18 0.95
CA PHE A 7 12.32 -25.55 0.51
C PHE A 7 11.40 -25.30 1.72
N MET A 8 11.60 -24.15 2.36
CA MET A 8 10.77 -23.67 3.47
C MET A 8 9.40 -23.27 2.92
N THR A 9 8.43 -24.15 3.10
CA THR A 9 7.03 -23.84 2.77
C THR A 9 6.49 -22.77 3.72
N LYS A 10 5.64 -21.86 3.22
CA LYS A 10 4.95 -20.84 4.03
C LYS A 10 4.28 -21.44 5.28
N LYS A 11 3.81 -22.68 5.18
CA LYS A 11 3.15 -23.42 6.27
C LYS A 11 4.14 -23.85 7.37
N ARG A 12 5.37 -24.26 7.04
CA ARG A 12 6.43 -24.53 8.03
C ARG A 12 6.93 -23.24 8.67
N PHE A 13 7.09 -22.18 7.89
CA PHE A 13 7.44 -20.86 8.43
C PHE A 13 6.41 -20.38 9.46
N VAL A 14 5.12 -20.41 9.14
CA VAL A 14 4.05 -19.98 10.07
C VAL A 14 3.97 -20.86 11.33
N LYS A 15 4.25 -22.17 11.22
CA LYS A 15 4.28 -23.08 12.37
C LYS A 15 5.48 -22.88 13.30
N GLY A 16 6.56 -22.29 12.80
CA GLY A 16 7.77 -22.00 13.60
C GLY A 16 7.73 -20.64 14.30
N LEU A 17 6.71 -19.82 14.05
CA LEU A 17 6.56 -18.54 14.73
C LEU A 17 5.92 -18.74 16.12
N GLY A 18 6.54 -18.19 17.15
CA GLY A 18 5.95 -18.14 18.49
C GLY A 18 4.67 -17.31 18.57
N PRO A 19 3.97 -17.32 19.72
CA PRO A 19 2.79 -16.50 19.93
C PRO A 19 3.11 -15.01 19.71
N ALA A 20 2.35 -14.36 18.83
CA ALA A 20 2.54 -12.97 18.48
C ALA A 20 1.55 -12.09 19.25
N ASN A 21 2.04 -11.16 20.05
CA ASN A 21 1.23 -10.07 20.57
C ASN A 21 1.32 -8.89 19.61
N GLY A 22 0.30 -8.04 19.54
CA GLY A 22 0.36 -6.91 18.65
C GLY A 22 -0.67 -5.85 18.96
N ILE A 23 -0.36 -4.63 18.57
CA ILE A 23 -1.26 -3.49 18.66
C ILE A 23 -1.53 -3.00 17.24
N ASN A 24 -2.81 -2.83 16.92
CA ASN A 24 -3.25 -2.24 15.67
C ASN A 24 -4.27 -1.14 15.96
N GLY A 25 -4.53 -0.30 14.96
CA GLY A 25 -5.54 0.73 15.08
C GLY A 25 -5.78 1.44 13.77
N GLU A 26 -6.87 2.20 13.75
CA GLU A 26 -7.32 2.98 12.62
C GLU A 26 -7.93 4.30 13.12
N VAL A 27 -7.53 5.40 12.50
CA VAL A 27 -8.17 6.71 12.66
C VAL A 27 -8.71 7.12 11.30
N GLU A 28 -10.00 7.45 11.24
CA GLU A 28 -10.67 7.96 10.04
C GLU A 28 -11.23 9.35 10.31
N LEU A 29 -10.97 10.29 9.39
CA LEU A 29 -11.53 11.63 9.39
C LEU A 29 -12.37 11.83 8.13
N ASN A 30 -13.62 12.27 8.33
CA ASN A 30 -14.57 12.56 7.27
C ASN A 30 -15.03 14.02 7.37
N VAL A 31 -14.60 14.86 6.44
CA VAL A 31 -14.99 16.28 6.40
C VAL A 31 -16.07 16.49 5.37
N LYS A 32 -17.27 16.85 5.84
CA LYS A 32 -18.44 17.23 5.01
C LYS A 32 -18.73 16.26 3.85
N ARG A 33 -18.43 14.97 4.03
CA ARG A 33 -18.52 13.90 3.01
C ARG A 33 -17.67 14.13 1.75
N ARG A 34 -16.87 15.20 1.68
CA ARG A 34 -16.01 15.53 0.54
C ARG A 34 -14.59 15.05 0.73
N VAL A 35 -14.04 15.11 1.94
CA VAL A 35 -12.69 14.63 2.21
C VAL A 35 -12.79 13.47 3.19
N LYS A 36 -12.19 12.34 2.83
CA LYS A 36 -12.03 11.18 3.69
C LYS A 36 -10.55 10.85 3.79
N THR A 37 -10.01 10.82 4.98
CA THR A 37 -8.63 10.38 5.21
C THR A 37 -8.60 9.32 6.30
N SER A 38 -7.77 8.30 6.13
CA SER A 38 -7.60 7.24 7.10
C SER A 38 -6.13 6.91 7.30
N VAL A 39 -5.75 6.70 8.56
CA VAL A 39 -4.45 6.18 8.96
C VAL A 39 -4.69 4.87 9.69
N LYS A 40 -4.11 3.78 9.19
CA LYS A 40 -4.13 2.46 9.85
C LYS A 40 -2.70 2.07 10.16
N TRP A 41 -2.49 1.44 11.31
CA TRP A 41 -1.19 0.92 11.69
C TRP A 41 -1.31 -0.45 12.32
N GLN A 42 -0.21 -1.19 12.25
CA GLN A 42 -0.04 -2.48 12.90
C GLN A 42 1.39 -2.56 13.43
N ASN A 43 1.53 -3.05 14.65
CA ASN A 43 2.82 -3.34 15.27
C ASN A 43 2.72 -4.72 15.94
N ILE A 44 3.36 -5.72 15.34
CA ILE A 44 3.51 -7.05 15.94
C ILE A 44 4.75 -7.03 16.83
N ILE A 45 4.57 -7.47 18.07
CA ILE A 45 5.57 -7.53 19.13
C ILE A 45 5.91 -9.02 19.36
N GLY A 46 7.17 -9.37 19.10
CA GLY A 46 7.74 -10.70 19.32
C GLY A 46 9.10 -10.80 18.65
N GLU A 47 10.03 -11.55 19.25
CA GLU A 47 11.42 -11.67 18.78
C GLU A 47 11.51 -12.29 17.37
N ASP A 48 10.58 -13.19 17.04
CA ASP A 48 10.45 -13.82 15.73
C ASP A 48 9.90 -12.87 14.64
N TYR A 49 9.37 -11.71 15.05
CA TYR A 49 8.65 -10.78 14.18
C TYR A 49 9.43 -9.49 13.92
N LYS A 50 10.70 -9.63 13.51
CA LYS A 50 11.56 -8.49 13.13
C LYS A 50 10.85 -7.54 12.16
N ASN A 51 10.06 -8.05 11.21
CA ASN A 51 9.32 -7.26 10.22
C ASN A 51 7.82 -7.11 10.55
N GLY A 52 7.50 -6.84 11.82
CA GLY A 52 6.13 -6.82 12.35
C GLY A 52 5.34 -5.52 12.15
N LYS A 53 5.94 -4.46 11.60
CA LYS A 53 5.31 -3.12 11.56
C LYS A 53 4.76 -2.77 10.19
N SER A 54 3.57 -2.19 10.16
CA SER A 54 2.92 -1.73 8.93
C SER A 54 2.13 -0.44 9.16
N LEU A 55 2.06 0.41 8.13
CA LEU A 55 1.34 1.67 8.12
C LEU A 55 0.60 1.81 6.78
N TRP A 56 -0.64 2.26 6.82
CA TRP A 56 -1.45 2.59 5.65
C TRP A 56 -2.06 3.97 5.82
N LEU A 57 -1.88 4.80 4.81
CA LEU A 57 -2.46 6.13 4.68
C LEU A 57 -3.35 6.12 3.45
N LYS A 58 -4.53 6.71 3.56
CA LYS A 58 -5.45 6.88 2.45
C LYS A 58 -6.09 8.24 2.52
N LEU A 59 -6.11 8.94 1.41
CA LEU A 59 -6.85 10.18 1.19
C LEU A 59 -7.81 9.94 0.02
N TRP A 60 -9.05 10.37 0.17
CA TRP A 60 -10.03 10.44 -0.90
C TRP A 60 -10.70 11.81 -0.84
N VAL A 61 -10.86 12.43 -2.00
CA VAL A 61 -11.45 13.75 -2.12
C VAL A 61 -12.48 13.73 -3.24
N ASP A 62 -13.72 14.05 -2.90
CA ASP A 62 -14.77 14.45 -3.83
C ASP A 62 -14.51 15.90 -4.26
N THR A 63 -13.92 16.06 -5.43
CA THR A 63 -13.52 17.38 -5.93
C THR A 63 -14.70 18.12 -6.53
N GLN A 64 -15.58 17.40 -7.25
CA GLN A 64 -16.68 17.98 -8.05
C GLN A 64 -16.24 19.19 -8.89
N TRP A 65 -14.97 19.22 -9.29
CA TRP A 65 -14.37 20.38 -9.94
C TRP A 65 -14.31 20.12 -11.45
N GLY A 66 -15.17 20.80 -12.19
CA GLY A 66 -15.34 20.59 -13.62
C GLY A 66 -15.74 19.15 -13.92
N ARG A 67 -14.84 18.42 -14.61
CA ARG A 67 -15.04 16.99 -14.93
C ARG A 67 -14.36 16.04 -13.95
N LEU A 68 -13.54 16.52 -13.02
CA LEU A 68 -12.92 15.65 -12.02
C LEU A 68 -13.91 15.43 -10.87
N GLU A 69 -14.45 14.22 -10.80
CA GLU A 69 -15.39 13.83 -9.74
C GLU A 69 -14.66 13.65 -8.43
N ASN A 70 -13.63 12.81 -8.44
CA ASN A 70 -12.86 12.51 -7.26
C ASN A 70 -11.46 12.07 -7.61
N PHE A 71 -10.58 12.17 -6.62
CA PHE A 71 -9.32 11.46 -6.62
C PHE A 71 -9.09 10.74 -5.28
N SER A 72 -8.22 9.75 -5.30
CA SER A 72 -7.70 9.14 -4.09
C SER A 72 -6.22 8.88 -4.20
N LEU A 73 -5.55 9.06 -3.08
CA LEU A 73 -4.15 8.73 -2.87
C LEU A 73 -4.07 7.69 -1.77
N GLY A 74 -3.31 6.64 -2.01
CA GLY A 74 -2.98 5.64 -1.01
C GLY A 74 -1.48 5.55 -0.86
N TYR A 75 -1.00 5.43 0.37
CA TYR A 75 0.38 5.11 0.66
C TYR A 75 0.38 4.00 1.70
N SER A 76 1.21 2.99 1.53
CA SER A 76 1.36 1.96 2.53
C SER A 76 2.78 1.48 2.60
N ARG A 77 3.24 1.20 3.81
CA ARG A 77 4.53 0.59 4.06
C ARG A 77 4.29 -0.61 4.95
N THR A 78 4.63 -1.81 4.47
CA THR A 78 4.28 -3.05 5.15
C THR A 78 5.49 -3.90 5.44
N LYS A 79 5.41 -4.71 6.50
CA LYS A 79 6.45 -5.66 6.91
C LYS A 79 7.81 -5.02 7.14
N GLN A 80 7.85 -4.00 7.99
CA GLN A 80 9.07 -3.26 8.30
C GLN A 80 9.55 -3.55 9.71
N GLU A 81 10.86 -3.47 9.90
CA GLU A 81 11.47 -3.44 11.23
C GLU A 81 11.21 -2.12 11.94
N ARG A 82 11.37 -1.00 11.22
CA ARG A 82 11.16 0.34 11.75
C ARG A 82 10.30 1.16 10.79
N LEU A 83 9.27 1.79 11.32
CA LEU A 83 8.48 2.79 10.59
C LEU A 83 9.20 4.13 10.73
N SER A 84 10.05 4.47 9.76
CA SER A 84 10.61 5.83 9.64
C SER A 84 10.12 6.48 8.36
N ILE A 85 9.62 7.71 8.42
CA ILE A 85 9.20 8.44 7.21
C ILE A 85 10.39 9.25 6.67
N ARG A 86 11.60 8.69 6.71
CA ARG A 86 12.80 9.42 6.26
C ARG A 86 12.95 9.39 4.74
N LYS A 87 12.45 8.34 4.09
CA LYS A 87 12.49 8.15 2.64
C LYS A 87 11.15 7.63 2.14
N PHE A 88 10.69 8.18 1.02
CA PHE A 88 9.41 7.82 0.42
C PHE A 88 9.48 6.47 -0.33
N TYR A 89 10.67 6.09 -0.79
CA TYR A 89 10.94 4.95 -1.67
C TYR A 89 11.63 3.79 -0.92
N ASP A 90 11.14 3.43 0.27
CA ASP A 90 11.70 2.32 1.02
C ASP A 90 11.10 0.96 0.59
N PRO A 91 11.81 -0.16 0.78
CA PRO A 91 11.32 -1.48 0.42
C PRO A 91 9.99 -1.80 1.10
N GLY A 92 9.08 -2.49 0.42
CA GLY A 92 7.77 -2.84 0.98
C GLY A 92 6.79 -1.66 1.04
N THR A 93 7.13 -0.56 0.37
CA THR A 93 6.27 0.60 0.17
C THR A 93 5.43 0.46 -1.09
N LYS A 94 4.21 0.97 -1.05
CA LYS A 94 3.30 1.05 -2.19
C LYS A 94 2.58 2.40 -2.18
N ALA A 95 2.59 3.08 -3.32
CA ALA A 95 1.82 4.28 -3.56
C ALA A 95 0.73 4.01 -4.62
N ASN A 96 -0.46 4.57 -4.43
CA ASN A 96 -1.59 4.40 -5.34
C ASN A 96 -2.20 5.78 -5.61
N LEU A 97 -2.55 6.05 -6.86
CA LEU A 97 -3.38 7.17 -7.27
C LEU A 97 -4.56 6.63 -8.07
N ALA A 98 -5.75 7.13 -7.80
CA ALA A 98 -6.91 6.90 -8.66
C ALA A 98 -7.65 8.21 -8.89
N MET A 99 -8.10 8.44 -10.11
CA MET A 99 -8.86 9.62 -10.50
C MET A 99 -10.09 9.18 -11.29
N THR A 100 -11.22 9.84 -11.03
CA THR A 100 -12.48 9.61 -11.74
C THR A 100 -12.89 10.89 -12.45
N PHE A 101 -13.07 10.81 -13.76
CA PHE A 101 -13.52 11.91 -14.60
C PHE A 101 -14.90 11.62 -15.16
N ARG A 102 -15.78 12.63 -15.17
CA ARG A 102 -17.08 12.59 -15.83
C ARG A 102 -16.91 12.96 -17.31
N LEU A 103 -17.32 12.06 -18.19
CA LEU A 103 -17.34 12.31 -19.64
C LEU A 103 -18.71 12.83 -20.13
N GLY A 104 -19.79 12.45 -19.43
CA GLY A 104 -21.15 12.91 -19.70
C GLY A 104 -22.06 12.64 -18.50
N LYS A 105 -23.38 12.77 -18.65
CA LYS A 105 -24.34 12.58 -17.52
C LYS A 105 -24.26 11.18 -16.88
N ARG A 106 -23.88 10.16 -17.67
CA ARG A 106 -23.87 8.75 -17.26
C ARG A 106 -22.55 8.04 -17.49
N TRP A 107 -21.56 8.70 -18.06
CA TRP A 107 -20.27 8.11 -18.42
C TRP A 107 -19.14 8.66 -17.57
N TYR A 108 -18.33 7.76 -17.03
CA TYR A 108 -17.20 8.06 -16.18
C TYR A 108 -15.96 7.32 -16.67
N PHE A 109 -14.84 8.02 -16.72
CA PHE A 109 -13.52 7.46 -16.97
C PHE A 109 -12.75 7.37 -15.66
N ILE A 110 -12.16 6.21 -15.39
CA ILE A 110 -11.40 5.96 -14.16
C ILE A 110 -9.99 5.60 -14.55
N ALA A 111 -9.03 6.39 -14.09
CA ALA A 111 -7.61 6.10 -14.23
C ALA A 111 -7.03 5.69 -12.86
N LYS A 112 -6.16 4.69 -12.86
CA LYS A 112 -5.46 4.18 -11.69
C LYS A 112 -3.98 4.03 -12.01
N TYR A 113 -3.18 4.44 -11.06
CA TYR A 113 -1.73 4.28 -11.05
C TYR A 113 -1.30 3.68 -9.72
N ALA A 114 -0.33 2.79 -9.74
CA ALA A 114 0.30 2.28 -8.54
C ALA A 114 1.80 2.04 -8.76
N GLU A 115 2.58 2.39 -7.75
CA GLU A 115 4.00 2.08 -7.64
C GLU A 115 4.20 1.16 -6.45
N THR A 116 4.98 0.11 -6.62
CA THR A 116 5.41 -0.78 -5.54
C THR A 116 6.91 -0.89 -5.56
N TYR A 117 7.52 -0.58 -4.42
CA TYR A 117 8.97 -0.65 -4.23
C TYR A 117 9.32 -1.95 -3.53
N LYS A 118 10.16 -2.76 -4.17
CA LYS A 118 10.59 -4.05 -3.64
C LYS A 118 12.10 -4.13 -3.69
N ASP A 119 12.72 -4.28 -2.54
CA ASP A 119 14.12 -4.73 -2.47
C ASP A 119 14.18 -6.17 -2.99
N LYS A 120 14.75 -6.34 -4.18
CA LYS A 120 14.95 -7.64 -4.82
C LYS A 120 16.34 -8.18 -4.49
N ASP A 121 17.30 -7.31 -4.26
CA ASP A 121 18.71 -7.65 -4.08
C ASP A 121 19.10 -7.83 -2.60
N GLY A 122 18.20 -7.47 -1.67
CA GLY A 122 18.33 -7.67 -0.23
C GLY A 122 19.23 -6.65 0.48
N ASP A 123 19.53 -5.52 -0.15
CA ASP A 123 20.49 -4.52 0.35
C ASP A 123 19.84 -3.45 1.25
N GLY A 124 18.53 -3.55 1.48
CA GLY A 124 17.75 -2.60 2.27
C GLY A 124 17.51 -1.25 1.58
N GLN A 125 17.91 -1.11 0.31
CA GLN A 125 17.69 0.06 -0.51
C GLN A 125 16.70 -0.28 -1.65
N VAL A 126 16.29 0.74 -2.37
CA VAL A 126 15.44 0.56 -3.56
C VAL A 126 16.14 1.22 -4.72
N ASN A 127 16.57 0.41 -5.68
CA ASN A 127 17.00 0.89 -6.98
C ASN A 127 15.76 1.28 -7.79
N TRP A 128 15.43 2.57 -7.81
CA TRP A 128 14.22 3.09 -8.45
C TRP A 128 13.96 2.53 -9.87
N LEU A 129 15.00 2.30 -10.67
CA LEU A 129 14.87 1.84 -12.06
C LEU A 129 14.62 0.33 -12.19
N LYS A 130 15.08 -0.49 -11.24
CA LYS A 130 15.02 -1.97 -11.32
C LYS A 130 14.02 -2.60 -10.37
N GLU A 131 13.72 -1.89 -9.29
CA GLU A 131 13.02 -2.40 -8.11
C GLU A 131 11.68 -1.71 -7.86
N THR A 132 11.33 -0.76 -8.73
CA THR A 132 9.98 -0.18 -8.79
C THR A 132 9.13 -0.95 -9.79
N LYS A 133 8.00 -1.45 -9.32
CA LYS A 133 6.94 -1.96 -10.19
C LYS A 133 5.89 -0.89 -10.38
N HIS A 134 5.73 -0.45 -11.62
CA HIS A 134 4.66 0.43 -12.04
C HIS A 134 3.44 -0.39 -12.49
N SER A 135 2.24 0.09 -12.21
CA SER A 135 0.99 -0.54 -12.66
C SER A 135 0.00 0.55 -13.01
N PHE A 136 -0.48 0.50 -14.26
CA PHE A 136 -1.45 1.43 -14.79
C PHE A 136 -2.72 0.68 -15.13
N GLY A 137 -3.86 1.32 -14.90
CA GLY A 137 -5.17 0.79 -15.29
C GLY A 137 -6.09 1.93 -15.66
N ALA A 138 -6.87 1.74 -16.72
CA ALA A 138 -7.90 2.68 -17.14
C ALA A 138 -9.19 1.90 -17.40
N GLY A 139 -10.34 2.53 -17.17
CA GLY A 139 -11.64 1.91 -17.40
C GLY A 139 -12.74 2.93 -17.59
N LEU A 140 -13.82 2.49 -18.24
CA LEU A 140 -15.05 3.26 -18.41
C LEU A 140 -16.16 2.64 -17.58
N LYS A 141 -16.98 3.51 -16.98
CA LYS A 141 -18.17 3.12 -16.22
C LYS A 141 -19.38 3.86 -16.76
N TYR A 142 -20.41 3.11 -17.11
CA TYR A 142 -21.73 3.63 -17.44
C TYR A 142 -22.68 3.45 -16.25
N LEU A 143 -23.47 4.48 -15.93
CA LEU A 143 -24.57 4.40 -14.98
C LEU A 143 -25.88 4.27 -15.76
N HIS A 144 -26.59 3.16 -15.56
CA HIS A 144 -27.92 2.93 -16.16
C HIS A 144 -28.98 3.79 -15.47
#